data_AF-C5DJ10-F1
#
_entry.id   AF-C5DJ10-F1
#
_cell.length_a   1.000
_cell.length_b   1.000
_cell.length_c   1.000
_cell.angle_alpha   90.00
_cell.angle_beta   90.00
_cell.angle_gamma   90.00
#
_symmetry.space_group_name_H-M   'P 1'
#
loop_
_entity.id
_entity.type
_entity.pdbx_description
1 polymer ?
#
loop_
_entity_poly.entity_id
_entity_poly.type
_entity_poly.pdbx_seq_one_letter_code
_entity_poly.pdbx_strand_id
1 'polypeptide(L)'
;MAALPHLLKLPCSIRELVDKNFIDDWISLQLISELGSDYSTPAFDLYYWLFNKKYETETIDMSQLHGSLATLMGYRRASSAFIMKELEKIILLDYLGAVPISEKEQVRRDLDLKLTEINLESTRNTEEILEFKDISRDTINKVNRHECFDYIGSQLRTLVSGNRLEILQLRVMGNIYLEEVEKIDMSDLADKLKEDLGPHCGIFVSRLQHFLLTKSEDFNEKPQGLLLR
;
A
#
# COMPACT_ATOMS: atom_id res chain seq x y z
N MET A 1 -18.97 -27.50 -26.54
CA MET A 1 -18.72 -26.22 -25.84
C MET A 1 -18.21 -25.25 -26.89
N ALA A 2 -18.97 -24.20 -27.21
CA ALA A 2 -18.55 -23.22 -28.20
C ALA A 2 -17.32 -22.46 -27.65
N ALA A 3 -16.21 -22.50 -28.38
CA ALA A 3 -15.07 -21.64 -28.11
C ALA A 3 -15.54 -20.18 -28.29
N LEU A 4 -15.51 -19.39 -27.21
CA LEU A 4 -15.77 -17.96 -27.29
C LEU A 4 -14.85 -17.33 -28.34
N PRO A 5 -15.34 -16.41 -29.19
CA PRO A 5 -14.51 -15.75 -30.19
C PRO A 5 -13.39 -15.02 -29.46
N HIS A 6 -12.14 -15.35 -29.81
CA HIS A 6 -10.99 -14.59 -29.35
C HIS A 6 -11.13 -13.16 -29.86
N LEU A 7 -11.27 -12.20 -28.96
CA LEU A 7 -10.89 -10.82 -29.29
C LEU A 7 -9.35 -10.81 -29.17
N LEU A 8 -8.69 -10.50 -30.29
CA LEU A 8 -7.25 -10.77 -30.48
C LEU A 8 -6.42 -9.49 -30.53
N LYS A 9 -7.05 -8.33 -30.78
CA LYS A 9 -6.36 -7.06 -31.05
C LYS A 9 -7.25 -5.87 -30.71
N LEU A 10 -6.77 -4.95 -29.88
CA LEU A 10 -7.45 -3.67 -29.60
C LEU A 10 -6.75 -2.53 -30.36
N PRO A 11 -7.46 -1.52 -30.89
CA PRO A 11 -6.81 -0.39 -31.53
C PRO A 11 -5.98 0.42 -30.52
N CYS A 12 -4.73 0.78 -30.83
CA CYS A 12 -3.87 1.53 -29.91
C CYS A 12 -4.45 2.89 -29.49
N SER A 13 -5.33 3.48 -30.29
CA SER A 13 -6.02 4.74 -29.98
C SER A 13 -6.89 4.68 -28.72
N ILE A 14 -7.30 3.48 -28.29
CA ILE A 14 -8.06 3.29 -27.04
C ILE A 14 -7.29 3.77 -25.80
N ARG A 15 -5.94 3.70 -25.84
CA ARG A 15 -5.05 3.99 -24.70
C ARG A 15 -5.14 5.43 -24.18
N GLU A 16 -5.55 6.36 -25.03
CA GLU A 16 -5.69 7.78 -24.65
C GLU A 16 -7.01 8.08 -23.94
N LEU A 17 -7.98 7.18 -24.09
CA LEU A 17 -9.36 7.39 -23.66
C LEU A 17 -9.74 6.54 -22.45
N VAL A 18 -8.96 5.49 -22.18
CA VAL A 18 -9.11 4.67 -20.99
C VAL A 18 -8.41 5.29 -19.79
N ASP A 19 -9.03 5.15 -18.63
CA ASP A 19 -8.51 5.58 -17.35
C ASP A 19 -7.39 4.64 -16.89
N LYS A 20 -6.16 5.07 -17.15
CA LYS A 20 -4.96 4.29 -16.81
C LYS A 20 -4.90 3.93 -15.34
N ASN A 21 -5.24 4.87 -14.45
CA ASN A 21 -5.17 4.60 -13.01
C ASN A 21 -6.16 3.49 -12.62
N PHE A 22 -7.37 3.51 -13.19
CA PHE A 22 -8.35 2.46 -12.95
C PHE A 22 -7.89 1.09 -13.48
N ILE A 23 -7.34 1.04 -14.70
CA ILE A 23 -6.83 -0.21 -15.26
C ILE A 23 -5.64 -0.73 -14.46
N ASP A 24 -4.76 0.14 -13.98
CA ASP A 24 -3.61 -0.20 -13.14
C ASP A 24 -4.06 -0.76 -11.78
N ASP A 25 -5.05 -0.11 -11.15
CA ASP A 25 -5.65 -0.55 -9.89
C ASP A 25 -6.29 -1.94 -10.06
N TRP A 26 -7.03 -2.13 -11.16
CA TRP A 26 -7.70 -3.41 -11.46
C TRP A 26 -6.71 -4.54 -11.73
N ILE A 27 -5.69 -4.30 -12.57
CA ILE A 27 -4.64 -5.30 -12.88
C ILE A 27 -3.95 -5.73 -11.60
N SER A 28 -3.57 -4.76 -10.76
CA SER A 28 -2.89 -5.01 -9.49
C SER A 28 -3.77 -5.86 -8.57
N LEU A 29 -5.05 -5.53 -8.43
CA LEU A 29 -5.99 -6.28 -7.59
C LEU A 29 -6.16 -7.74 -8.03
N GLN A 30 -6.32 -7.97 -9.34
CA GLN A 30 -6.45 -9.32 -9.88
C GLN A 30 -5.16 -10.13 -9.69
N LEU A 31 -4.00 -9.53 -9.96
CA LEU A 31 -2.72 -10.21 -9.79
C LEU A 31 -2.41 -10.49 -8.33
N ILE A 32 -2.73 -9.58 -7.40
CA ILE A 32 -2.61 -9.83 -5.95
C ILE A 32 -3.39 -11.07 -5.55
N SER A 33 -4.62 -11.21 -6.05
CA SER A 33 -5.49 -12.34 -5.71
C SER A 33 -4.91 -13.69 -6.18
N GLU A 34 -4.13 -13.70 -7.25
CA GLU A 34 -3.56 -14.90 -7.86
C GLU A 34 -2.08 -15.17 -7.46
N LEU A 35 -1.32 -14.11 -7.20
CA LEU A 35 0.12 -14.15 -6.99
C LEU A 35 0.55 -13.78 -5.58
N GLY A 36 -0.30 -13.15 -4.78
CA GLY A 36 0.02 -12.68 -3.44
C GLY A 36 1.12 -11.62 -3.48
N SER A 37 2.18 -11.79 -2.69
CA SER A 37 3.30 -10.84 -2.57
C SER A 37 4.07 -10.60 -3.87
N ASP A 38 4.03 -11.54 -4.81
CA ASP A 38 4.85 -11.50 -6.03
C ASP A 38 4.18 -10.71 -7.18
N TYR A 39 3.03 -10.07 -6.93
CA TYR A 39 2.22 -9.43 -7.95
C TYR A 39 2.88 -8.21 -8.62
N SER A 40 3.80 -7.54 -7.92
CA SER A 40 4.29 -6.21 -8.28
C SER A 40 5.08 -6.20 -9.59
N THR A 41 5.95 -7.18 -9.81
CA THR A 41 6.73 -7.30 -11.05
C THR A 41 5.85 -7.63 -12.26
N PRO A 42 4.96 -8.66 -12.21
CA PRO A 42 4.02 -8.91 -13.31
C PRO A 42 3.04 -7.76 -13.58
N ALA A 43 2.61 -7.01 -12.54
CA ALA A 43 1.76 -5.85 -12.72
C ALA A 43 2.47 -4.73 -13.50
N PHE A 44 3.72 -4.43 -13.13
CA PHE A 44 4.54 -3.46 -13.84
C PHE A 44 4.76 -3.86 -15.31
N ASP A 45 5.08 -5.14 -15.55
CA ASP A 45 5.31 -5.64 -16.91
C ASP A 45 4.05 -5.53 -17.77
N LEU A 46 2.89 -5.96 -17.25
CA LEU A 46 1.60 -5.81 -17.95
C LEU A 46 1.29 -4.34 -18.26
N TYR A 47 1.45 -3.45 -17.29
CA TYR A 47 1.27 -2.00 -17.47
C TYR A 47 2.17 -1.46 -18.57
N TYR A 48 3.46 -1.84 -18.53
CA TYR A 48 4.45 -1.41 -19.50
C TYR A 48 4.03 -1.79 -20.92
N TRP A 49 3.60 -3.04 -21.11
CA TRP A 49 3.13 -3.52 -22.40
C TRP A 49 1.83 -2.85 -22.85
N LEU A 50 0.91 -2.59 -21.92
CA LEU A 50 -0.41 -2.04 -22.24
C LEU A 50 -0.36 -0.55 -22.60
N PHE A 51 0.51 0.25 -21.95
CA PHE A 51 0.47 1.70 -22.07
C PHE A 51 1.79 2.38 -22.47
N ASN A 52 2.95 1.78 -22.18
CA ASN A 52 4.24 2.41 -22.39
C ASN A 52 5.00 1.91 -23.62
N LYS A 53 4.65 0.74 -24.16
CA LYS A 53 5.21 0.27 -25.43
C LYS A 53 4.70 1.14 -26.58
N LYS A 54 5.43 2.24 -26.84
CA LYS A 54 5.09 3.36 -27.74
C LYS A 54 5.21 3.07 -29.24
N TYR A 55 5.62 1.86 -29.65
CA TYR A 55 6.00 1.58 -31.04
C TYR A 55 5.51 0.22 -31.58
N GLU A 56 4.29 -0.19 -31.26
CA GLU A 56 3.60 -1.22 -32.05
C GLU A 56 2.57 -0.56 -32.95
N THR A 57 2.71 -0.79 -34.25
CA THR A 57 1.86 -0.15 -35.25
C THR A 57 0.45 -0.72 -35.14
N GLU A 58 -0.50 0.17 -34.83
CA GLU A 58 -1.95 0.03 -35.02
C GLU A 58 -2.75 -0.72 -33.95
N THR A 59 -2.23 -1.81 -33.35
CA THR A 59 -3.03 -2.62 -32.41
C THR A 59 -2.26 -3.14 -31.19
N ILE A 60 -2.92 -3.18 -30.05
CA ILE A 60 -2.53 -3.90 -28.83
C ILE A 60 -2.82 -5.40 -29.07
N ASP A 61 -1.77 -6.21 -29.21
CA ASP A 61 -1.89 -7.66 -29.39
C ASP A 61 -2.07 -8.38 -28.05
N MET A 62 -3.32 -8.73 -27.72
CA MET A 62 -3.65 -9.41 -26.47
C MET A 62 -3.11 -10.84 -26.41
N SER A 63 -2.78 -11.46 -27.56
CA SER A 63 -2.17 -12.81 -27.59
C SER A 63 -0.71 -12.77 -27.18
N GLN A 64 0.02 -11.73 -27.60
CA GLN A 64 1.39 -11.51 -27.15
C GLN A 64 1.41 -11.17 -25.65
N LEU A 65 0.49 -10.31 -25.20
CA LEU A 65 0.35 -9.97 -23.78
C LEU A 65 0.03 -11.21 -22.93
N HIS A 66 -0.87 -12.08 -23.43
CA HIS A 66 -1.18 -13.36 -22.78
C HIS A 66 0.03 -14.28 -22.73
N GLY A 67 0.81 -14.38 -23.82
CA GLY A 67 2.05 -15.17 -23.83
C GLY A 67 3.08 -14.67 -22.81
N SER A 68 3.25 -13.34 -22.72
CA SER A 68 4.12 -12.71 -21.71
C SER A 68 3.62 -13.00 -20.29
N LEU A 69 2.33 -12.78 -20.02
CA LEU A 69 1.74 -13.05 -18.71
C LEU A 69 1.85 -14.53 -18.31
N ALA A 70 1.53 -15.45 -19.23
CA ALA A 70 1.61 -16.89 -18.99
C ALA A 70 3.03 -17.37 -18.73
N THR A 71 4.03 -16.70 -19.31
CA THR A 71 5.46 -16.95 -19.04
C THR A 71 5.83 -16.48 -17.64
N LEU A 72 5.42 -15.26 -17.27
CA LEU A 72 5.70 -14.68 -15.94
C LEU A 72 4.98 -15.44 -14.80
N MET A 73 3.76 -15.93 -15.04
CA MET A 73 2.99 -16.70 -14.05
C MET A 73 3.44 -18.17 -13.90
N GLY A 74 4.37 -18.65 -14.72
CA GLY A 74 5.00 -19.97 -14.59
C GLY A 74 4.01 -21.14 -14.59
N TYR A 75 3.89 -21.87 -13.48
CA TYR A 75 2.99 -23.03 -13.32
C TYR A 75 1.53 -22.64 -13.03
N ARG A 76 1.21 -21.36 -12.74
CA ARG A 76 -0.15 -20.88 -12.42
C ARG A 76 -0.97 -20.51 -13.68
N ARG A 77 -0.83 -21.32 -14.76
CA ARG A 77 -1.30 -20.98 -16.13
C ARG A 77 -2.81 -20.88 -16.33
N ALA A 78 -3.62 -21.54 -15.51
CA ALA A 78 -5.07 -21.56 -15.71
C ALA A 78 -5.70 -20.17 -15.54
N SER A 79 -5.16 -19.34 -14.64
CA SER A 79 -5.70 -18.01 -14.33
C SER A 79 -5.33 -16.94 -15.35
N SER A 80 -4.23 -17.12 -16.11
CA SER A 80 -3.76 -16.08 -17.04
C SER A 80 -4.72 -15.81 -18.19
N ALA A 81 -5.36 -16.85 -18.75
CA ALA A 81 -6.34 -16.69 -19.82
C ALA A 81 -7.62 -15.99 -19.36
N PHE A 82 -8.00 -16.19 -18.10
CA PHE A 82 -9.15 -15.51 -17.49
C PHE A 82 -8.83 -14.03 -17.26
N ILE A 83 -7.69 -13.73 -16.62
CA ILE A 83 -7.23 -12.35 -16.39
C ILE A 83 -7.18 -11.57 -17.71
N MET A 84 -6.62 -12.16 -18.76
CA MET A 84 -6.50 -11.51 -20.06
C MET A 84 -7.85 -11.19 -20.71
N LYS A 85 -8.84 -12.08 -20.57
CA LYS A 85 -10.19 -11.86 -21.11
C LYS A 85 -10.94 -10.78 -20.34
N GLU A 86 -10.84 -10.78 -19.01
CA GLU A 86 -11.48 -9.74 -18.21
C GLU A 86 -10.77 -8.40 -18.39
N LEU A 87 -9.44 -8.39 -18.57
CA LEU A 87 -8.67 -7.18 -18.89
C LEU A 87 -9.13 -6.58 -20.23
N GLU A 88 -9.28 -7.41 -21.26
CA GLU A 88 -9.77 -6.97 -22.56
C GLU A 88 -11.19 -6.38 -22.47
N LYS A 89 -12.07 -7.06 -21.74
CA LYS A 89 -13.43 -6.61 -21.51
C LYS A 89 -13.47 -5.28 -20.74
N ILE A 90 -12.69 -5.13 -19.68
CA ILE A 90 -12.72 -3.91 -18.86
C ILE A 90 -12.17 -2.71 -19.62
N ILE A 91 -11.11 -2.89 -20.42
CA ILE A 91 -10.58 -1.84 -21.30
C ILE A 91 -11.65 -1.38 -22.30
N LEU A 92 -12.36 -2.32 -22.92
CA LEU A 92 -13.44 -2.00 -23.87
C LEU A 92 -14.62 -1.31 -23.19
N LEU A 93 -15.03 -1.76 -22.01
CA LEU A 93 -16.11 -1.15 -21.25
C LEU A 93 -15.75 0.27 -20.79
N ASP A 94 -14.52 0.47 -20.31
CA ASP A 94 -14.04 1.78 -19.88
C ASP A 94 -13.96 2.75 -21.05
N TYR A 95 -13.45 2.30 -22.21
CA TYR A 95 -13.45 3.08 -23.45
C TYR A 95 -14.86 3.50 -23.90
N LEU A 96 -15.85 2.62 -23.74
CA LEU A 96 -17.25 2.91 -24.07
C LEU A 96 -17.93 3.81 -23.01
N GLY A 97 -17.23 4.18 -21.93
CA GLY A 97 -17.81 4.92 -20.81
C GLY A 97 -18.85 4.12 -20.03
N ALA A 98 -18.83 2.79 -20.15
CA ALA A 98 -19.80 1.89 -19.54
C ALA A 98 -19.44 1.51 -18.10
N VAL A 99 -18.20 1.79 -17.66
CA VAL A 99 -17.76 1.60 -16.27
C VAL A 99 -18.14 2.83 -15.44
N PRO A 100 -19.05 2.73 -14.46
CA PRO A 100 -19.42 3.85 -13.62
C PRO A 100 -18.29 4.27 -12.68
N ILE A 101 -18.26 5.54 -12.28
CA ILE A 101 -17.29 6.07 -11.30
C ILE A 101 -17.30 5.25 -10.00
N SER A 102 -18.48 4.83 -9.53
CA SER A 102 -18.62 4.02 -8.33
C SER A 102 -17.91 2.67 -8.41
N GLU A 103 -17.82 2.06 -9.59
CA GLU A 103 -17.10 0.80 -9.79
C GLU A 103 -15.59 1.04 -9.73
N LYS A 104 -15.10 2.13 -10.32
CA LYS A 104 -13.69 2.54 -10.23
C LYS A 104 -13.26 2.79 -8.78
N GLU A 105 -14.09 3.52 -8.03
CA GLU A 105 -13.87 3.78 -6.61
C GLU A 105 -13.90 2.51 -5.76
N GLN A 106 -14.72 1.53 -6.14
CA GLN A 106 -14.79 0.24 -5.45
C GLN A 106 -13.51 -0.57 -5.69
N VAL A 107 -13.06 -0.69 -6.94
CA VAL A 107 -11.81 -1.40 -7.29
C VAL A 107 -10.62 -0.82 -6.55
N ARG A 108 -10.49 0.51 -6.49
CA ARG A 108 -9.41 1.16 -5.72
C ARG A 108 -9.46 0.80 -4.24
N ARG A 109 -10.64 0.87 -3.63
CA ARG A 109 -10.83 0.51 -2.21
C ARG A 109 -10.45 -0.95 -1.95
N ASP A 110 -10.87 -1.86 -2.83
CA ASP A 110 -10.56 -3.28 -2.69
C ASP A 110 -9.06 -3.56 -2.86
N LEU A 111 -8.37 -2.84 -3.76
CA LEU A 111 -6.92 -2.88 -3.88
C LEU A 111 -6.22 -2.41 -2.61
N ASP A 112 -6.59 -1.23 -2.09
CA ASP A 112 -5.99 -0.68 -0.86
C ASP A 112 -6.14 -1.64 0.32
N LEU A 113 -7.31 -2.28 0.44
CA LEU A 113 -7.56 -3.31 1.44
C LEU A 113 -6.64 -4.52 1.25
N LYS A 114 -6.51 -5.03 0.02
CA LYS A 114 -5.65 -6.20 -0.28
C LYS A 114 -4.17 -5.92 -0.07
N LEU A 115 -3.70 -4.72 -0.42
CA LEU A 115 -2.34 -4.29 -0.13
C LEU A 115 -2.10 -4.18 1.38
N THR A 116 -3.09 -3.68 2.11
CA THR A 116 -3.04 -3.63 3.57
C THR A 116 -2.98 -5.04 4.15
N GLU A 117 -3.79 -5.99 3.67
CA GLU A 117 -3.74 -7.40 4.08
C GLU A 117 -2.37 -8.03 3.82
N ILE A 118 -1.78 -7.87 2.62
CA ILE A 118 -0.43 -8.37 2.31
C ILE A 118 0.62 -7.74 3.23
N ASN A 119 0.53 -6.43 3.47
CA ASN A 119 1.43 -5.73 4.37
C ASN A 119 1.26 -6.22 5.81
N LEU A 120 0.06 -6.58 6.22
CA LEU A 120 -0.22 -7.14 7.54
C LEU A 120 0.28 -8.58 7.66
N GLU A 121 0.13 -9.42 6.63
CA GLU A 121 0.69 -10.78 6.60
C GLU A 121 2.22 -10.78 6.60
N SER A 122 2.85 -9.86 5.86
CA SER A 122 4.30 -9.68 5.90
C SER A 122 4.75 -9.13 7.25
N THR A 123 3.99 -8.21 7.86
CA THR A 123 4.26 -7.75 9.23
C THR A 123 4.08 -8.88 10.25
N ARG A 124 3.10 -9.78 10.07
CA ARG A 124 2.90 -11.00 10.88
C ARG A 124 4.08 -11.96 10.79
N ASN A 125 4.63 -12.14 9.61
CA ASN A 125 5.87 -12.93 9.44
C ASN A 125 7.13 -12.21 9.92
N THR A 126 7.04 -10.90 10.18
CA THR A 126 8.10 -10.09 10.81
C THR A 126 7.81 -9.88 12.31
N GLU A 127 6.83 -10.59 12.90
CA GLU A 127 6.55 -10.65 14.34
C GLU A 127 7.67 -11.41 15.10
N GLU A 128 8.92 -10.99 14.94
CA GLU A 128 9.73 -10.85 16.14
C GLU A 128 9.04 -9.77 16.98
N ILE A 129 8.27 -10.25 17.95
CA ILE A 129 7.64 -9.45 19.01
C ILE A 129 8.75 -8.59 19.63
N LEU A 130 8.83 -7.31 19.25
CA LEU A 130 9.52 -6.33 20.06
C LEU A 130 8.69 -6.19 21.33
N GLU A 131 9.22 -6.73 22.42
CA GLU A 131 8.71 -6.54 23.77
C GLU A 131 8.48 -5.03 23.98
N PHE A 132 7.25 -4.65 24.40
CA PHE A 132 6.96 -3.26 24.70
C PHE A 132 7.80 -2.82 25.89
N LYS A 133 8.43 -1.65 25.76
CA LYS A 133 9.35 -1.10 26.74
C LYS A 133 8.91 0.28 27.16
N ASP A 134 9.26 0.63 28.39
CA ASP A 134 9.14 2.00 28.86
C ASP A 134 10.13 2.89 28.10
N ILE A 135 9.63 4.01 27.59
CA ILE A 135 10.46 5.05 26.96
C ILE A 135 10.58 6.23 27.92
N SER A 136 11.81 6.59 28.30
CA SER A 136 12.04 7.73 29.19
C SER A 136 11.70 9.06 28.51
N ARG A 137 11.25 10.03 29.32
CA ARG A 137 10.95 11.40 28.87
C ARG A 137 12.11 12.05 28.13
N ASP A 138 13.34 11.83 28.59
CA ASP A 138 14.55 12.37 27.96
C ASP A 138 14.71 11.91 26.51
N THR A 139 14.37 10.66 26.22
CA THR A 139 14.39 10.09 24.87
C THR A 139 13.34 10.76 23.99
N ILE A 140 12.11 10.91 24.49
CA ILE A 140 10.99 11.53 23.77
C ILE A 140 11.26 13.01 23.47
N ASN A 141 11.88 13.73 24.41
CA ASN A 141 12.21 15.15 24.25
C ASN A 141 13.26 15.41 23.17
N LYS A 142 14.05 14.40 22.79
CA LYS A 142 15.00 14.48 21.66
C LYS A 142 14.30 14.35 20.30
N VAL A 143 13.09 13.79 20.27
CA VAL A 143 12.33 13.60 19.03
C VAL A 143 11.57 14.88 18.68
N ASN A 144 11.71 15.34 17.44
CA ASN A 144 10.97 16.50 16.94
C ASN A 144 9.45 16.22 16.97
N ARG A 145 8.70 17.06 17.70
CA ARG A 145 7.24 16.90 17.87
C ARG A 145 6.48 16.93 16.55
N HIS A 146 6.90 17.75 15.59
CA HIS A 146 6.24 17.86 14.29
C HIS A 146 6.52 16.61 13.44
N GLU A 147 7.76 16.13 13.44
CA GLU A 147 8.13 14.89 12.75
C GLU A 147 7.40 13.66 13.34
N CYS A 148 7.29 13.60 14.67
CA CYS A 148 6.50 12.57 15.36
C CYS A 148 5.01 12.66 14.99
N PHE A 149 4.46 13.87 14.97
CA PHE A 149 3.08 14.11 14.53
C PHE A 149 2.86 13.58 13.11
N ASP A 150 3.71 13.95 12.16
CA ASP A 150 3.61 13.54 10.77
C ASP A 150 3.77 12.02 10.60
N TYR A 151 4.70 11.42 11.35
CA TYR A 151 4.90 9.98 11.36
C TYR A 151 3.64 9.24 11.83
N ILE A 152 3.07 9.65 12.97
CA ILE A 152 1.83 9.06 13.50
C ILE A 152 0.69 9.21 12.49
N GLY A 153 0.53 10.39 11.89
CA GLY A 153 -0.48 10.62 10.87
C GLY A 153 -0.31 9.72 9.65
N SER A 154 0.93 9.52 9.21
CA SER A 154 1.26 8.59 8.12
C SER A 154 0.89 7.15 8.46
N GLN A 155 1.22 6.68 9.68
CA GLN A 155 0.89 5.33 10.13
C GLN A 155 -0.61 5.12 10.41
N LEU A 156 -1.33 6.15 10.86
CA LEU A 156 -2.76 6.05 11.16
C LEU A 156 -3.63 6.19 9.91
N ARG A 157 -3.17 6.89 8.86
CA ARG A 157 -3.91 7.05 7.60
C ARG A 157 -4.26 5.72 6.93
N THR A 158 -3.47 4.69 7.17
CA THR A 158 -3.72 3.33 6.66
C THR A 158 -4.73 2.55 7.51
N LEU A 159 -5.09 3.05 8.69
CA LEU A 159 -5.94 2.35 9.66
C LEU A 159 -7.28 3.08 9.91
N VAL A 160 -7.29 4.41 9.79
CA VAL A 160 -8.41 5.26 10.17
C VAL A 160 -8.51 6.46 9.22
N SER A 161 -9.73 6.86 8.83
CA SER A 161 -9.97 7.96 7.89
C SER A 161 -10.88 9.07 8.46
N GLY A 162 -10.86 10.24 7.81
CA GLY A 162 -11.69 11.40 8.16
C GLY A 162 -11.36 11.99 9.53
N ASN A 163 -12.34 12.62 10.19
CA ASN A 163 -12.16 13.30 11.48
C ASN A 163 -11.61 12.39 12.59
N ARG A 164 -11.85 11.08 12.48
CA ARG A 164 -11.37 10.09 13.46
C ARG A 164 -9.85 9.95 13.41
N LEU A 165 -9.22 10.14 12.24
CA LEU A 165 -7.77 10.16 12.08
C LEU A 165 -7.15 11.30 12.90
N GLU A 166 -7.63 12.53 12.70
CA GLU A 166 -7.08 13.72 13.37
C GLU A 166 -7.23 13.63 14.89
N ILE A 167 -8.40 13.18 15.37
CA ILE A 167 -8.67 12.98 16.79
C ILE A 167 -7.72 11.93 17.38
N LEU A 168 -7.53 10.81 16.68
CA LEU A 168 -6.69 9.73 17.16
C LEU A 168 -5.20 10.12 17.14
N GLN A 169 -4.76 10.82 16.10
CA GLN A 169 -3.41 11.36 16.01
C GLN A 169 -3.10 12.31 17.16
N LEU A 170 -4.02 13.25 17.47
CA LEU A 170 -3.90 14.14 18.61
C LEU A 170 -3.91 13.39 19.95
N ARG A 171 -4.74 12.34 20.07
CA ARG A 171 -4.79 11.50 21.27
C ARG A 171 -3.47 10.75 21.51
N VAL A 172 -2.88 10.16 20.47
CA VAL A 172 -1.58 9.49 20.56
C VAL A 172 -0.50 10.50 20.97
N MET A 173 -0.48 11.67 20.32
CA MET A 173 0.45 12.76 20.66
C MET A 173 0.28 13.24 22.10
N GLY A 174 -0.97 13.36 22.57
CA GLY A 174 -1.29 13.76 23.94
C GLY A 174 -0.83 12.74 24.98
N ASN A 175 -0.86 11.44 24.67
CA ASN A 175 -0.30 10.42 25.55
C ASN A 175 1.25 10.45 25.55
N ILE A 176 1.87 10.74 24.41
CA ILE A 176 3.33 10.77 24.30
C ILE A 176 3.93 12.00 24.97
N TYR A 177 3.35 13.18 24.73
CA TYR A 177 3.91 14.44 25.18
C TYR A 177 3.24 14.99 26.45
N LEU A 178 2.60 14.13 27.26
CA LEU A 178 1.99 14.51 28.54
C LEU A 178 3.06 14.92 29.55
N GLU A 179 3.17 16.20 29.90
CA GLU A 179 4.32 16.74 30.68
C GLU A 179 4.49 16.12 32.08
N GLU A 180 3.43 15.56 32.66
CA GLU A 180 3.41 15.03 34.03
C GLU A 180 4.03 13.64 34.18
N VAL A 181 4.41 12.97 33.08
CA VAL A 181 4.83 11.56 33.09
C VAL A 181 6.33 11.40 32.80
N GLU A 182 7.07 10.76 33.71
CA GLU A 182 8.53 10.54 33.56
C GLU A 182 8.90 9.49 32.51
N LYS A 183 8.02 8.51 32.25
CA LYS A 183 8.22 7.43 31.27
C LYS A 183 6.90 7.03 30.62
N ILE A 184 6.91 6.80 29.31
CA ILE A 184 5.74 6.25 28.61
C ILE A 184 5.84 4.73 28.66
N ASP A 185 4.85 4.09 29.27
CA ASP A 185 4.62 2.65 29.12
C ASP A 185 3.92 2.40 27.77
N MET A 186 4.62 1.75 26.85
CA MET A 186 4.09 1.44 25.53
C MET A 186 3.01 0.36 25.59
N SER A 187 2.98 -0.48 26.63
CA SER A 187 1.89 -1.43 26.85
C SER A 187 0.59 -0.71 27.21
N ASP A 188 0.66 0.27 28.13
CA ASP A 188 -0.49 1.11 28.48
C ASP A 188 -0.99 1.93 27.27
N LEU A 189 -0.08 2.44 26.45
CA LEU A 189 -0.45 3.09 25.19
C LEU A 189 -1.18 2.12 24.25
N ALA A 190 -0.72 0.88 24.14
CA ALA A 190 -1.41 -0.15 23.34
C ALA A 190 -2.80 -0.47 23.90
N ASP A 191 -2.96 -0.56 25.22
CA ASP A 191 -4.26 -0.84 25.80
C ASP A 191 -5.25 0.32 25.56
N LYS A 192 -4.81 1.56 25.70
CA LYS A 192 -5.62 2.76 25.43
C LYS A 192 -6.07 2.88 23.98
N LEU A 193 -5.25 2.43 23.04
CA LEU A 193 -5.53 2.53 21.60
C LEU A 193 -6.25 1.29 21.04
N LYS A 194 -6.43 0.24 21.86
CA LYS A 194 -7.01 -1.04 21.43
C LYS A 194 -8.44 -0.91 20.93
N GLU A 195 -9.26 -0.07 21.56
CA GLU A 195 -10.64 0.18 21.11
C GLU A 195 -10.70 0.94 19.77
N ASP A 196 -9.71 1.79 19.50
CA ASP A 196 -9.66 2.60 18.29
C ASP A 196 -9.07 1.83 17.10
N LEU A 197 -7.99 1.08 17.33
CA LEU A 197 -7.17 0.42 16.30
C LEU A 197 -7.41 -1.09 16.20
N GLY A 198 -8.13 -1.67 17.17
CA GLY A 198 -8.44 -3.09 17.22
C GLY A 198 -7.18 -3.97 17.13
N PRO A 199 -7.13 -4.93 16.19
CA PRO A 199 -6.01 -5.86 16.05
C PRO A 199 -4.71 -5.17 15.59
N HIS A 200 -4.77 -3.95 15.04
CA HIS A 200 -3.60 -3.23 14.53
C HIS A 200 -2.87 -2.41 15.60
N CYS A 201 -3.44 -2.33 16.81
CA CYS A 201 -2.90 -1.51 17.88
C CYS A 201 -1.45 -1.87 18.24
N GLY A 202 -1.17 -3.15 18.48
CA GLY A 202 0.15 -3.58 18.91
C GLY A 202 1.24 -3.26 17.88
N ILE A 203 0.92 -3.42 16.59
CA ILE A 203 1.83 -3.10 15.48
C ILE A 203 2.10 -1.59 15.43
N PHE A 204 1.04 -0.79 15.49
CA PHE A 204 1.16 0.65 15.49
C PHE A 204 2.07 1.13 16.63
N VAL A 205 1.82 0.65 17.85
CA VAL A 205 2.59 1.01 19.04
C VAL A 205 4.04 0.52 18.96
N SER A 206 4.28 -0.69 18.45
CA SER A 206 5.62 -1.22 18.25
C SER A 206 6.44 -0.37 17.28
N ARG A 207 5.85 0.01 16.14
CA ARG A 207 6.48 0.89 15.15
C ARG A 207 6.76 2.27 15.71
N LEU A 208 5.83 2.80 16.52
CA LEU A 208 6.00 4.07 17.19
C LEU A 208 7.11 4.02 18.24
N GLN A 209 7.20 2.94 19.02
CA GLN A 209 8.31 2.70 19.95
C GLN A 209 9.64 2.69 19.22
N HIS A 210 9.73 1.94 18.12
CA HIS A 210 10.93 1.89 17.30
C HIS A 210 11.31 3.28 16.76
N PHE A 211 10.35 4.01 16.18
CA PHE A 211 10.58 5.36 15.68
C PHE A 211 11.11 6.32 16.76
N LEU A 212 10.50 6.31 17.95
CA LEU A 212 10.90 7.16 19.08
C LEU A 212 12.33 6.84 19.55
N LEU A 213 12.68 5.56 19.61
CA LEU A 213 14.03 5.11 19.99
C LEU A 213 15.06 5.50 18.93
N THR A 214 14.83 5.16 17.65
CA THR A 214 15.78 5.45 16.56
C THR A 214 16.03 6.95 16.39
N LYS A 215 14.97 7.78 16.43
CA LYS A 215 15.12 9.23 16.28
C LYS A 215 15.82 9.91 17.46
N SER A 216 15.76 9.28 18.64
CA SER A 216 16.52 9.76 19.80
C SER A 216 18.03 9.49 19.67
N GLU A 217 18.41 8.45 18.92
CA GLU A 217 19.79 8.06 18.66
C GLU A 217 20.42 8.96 17.58
N ASP A 218 19.67 9.31 16.53
CA ASP A 218 20.07 10.29 15.49
C ASP A 218 20.45 11.67 16.10
N PHE A 219 19.85 12.04 17.24
CA PHE A 219 20.21 13.26 17.97
C PHE A 219 21.60 13.17 18.63
N ASN A 220 22.05 11.98 19.01
CA ASN A 220 23.38 11.77 19.60
C ASN A 220 24.49 11.69 18.53
N GLU A 221 24.15 11.47 17.26
CA GLU A 221 25.11 11.37 16.14
C GLU A 221 25.47 12.70 15.45
N LYS A 222 25.00 13.85 15.95
CA LYS A 222 25.55 15.14 15.54
C LYS A 222 26.72 15.53 16.46
N PRO A 223 27.99 15.28 16.09
CA PRO A 223 29.09 15.97 16.75
C PRO A 223 28.92 17.47 16.52
N GLN A 224 28.79 18.21 17.62
CA GLN A 224 29.16 19.62 17.66
C GLN A 224 30.63 19.71 17.28
N GLY A 225 30.89 19.88 15.99
CA GLY A 225 32.22 19.85 15.41
C GLY A 225 32.29 20.69 14.15
N LEU A 226 31.83 21.94 14.23
CA LEU A 226 32.20 23.02 13.31
C LEU A 226 31.83 24.36 13.96
N LEU A 227 32.46 24.65 15.10
CA LEU A 227 32.78 26.01 15.49
C LEU A 227 34.28 26.06 15.77
N LEU A 228 34.93 27.07 15.18
CA LEU A 228 36.35 27.44 15.23
C LEU A 228 37.25 26.87 14.12
N ARG A 229 37.19 27.48 12.93
CA ARG A 229 38.09 28.59 12.53
C ARG A 229 37.55 29.30 11.30
#